data_AF-A0A7Y5W535-F1
#
_entry.id   AF-A0A7Y5W535-F1
#
_cell.length_a   1.000
_cell.length_b   1.000
_cell.length_c   1.000
_cell.angle_alpha   90.00
_cell.angle_beta   90.00
_cell.angle_gamma   90.00
#
_symmetry.space_group_name_H-M   'P 1'
#
loop_
_entity.id
_entity.type
_entity.pdbx_description
1 polymer ?
#
loop_
_entity_poly.entity_id
_entity_poly.type
_entity_poly.pdbx_seq_one_letter_code
_entity_poly.pdbx_strand_id
1 'polypeptide(L)'
;MLDQNDGTLRSVAWLELFPWLGIFRCFRLAIGFRMLLLGAAGMLLTVSGWALLGFLFSGSPEVAQQVEPYDGCPWLALTSLVPERPLGPSLPPHLPEAGESSELVAPSQSYLLREPGPVWWLAEPIYGTWEQLGRPARDLFDARVSWTRLVFLLLAVLWAIAVWAWFGGAITRVAAVRLAAEERVSWGDMVRYAGAKWPAYFVAPLFPLVGVLLLTVPMGIVAILLRVGIGVFLLGLVWWLFLIAGLVMALLLLALLAGWPLMWATISAEGTDSFDALSRTYAYVYQRPLHYLFYIGVAFLLGVLGWLLVANFAAGAVHLTYWAAHWGAGTERVFSAIAANQGDLGVVGEAGGVLIRFWVEGLKLLAAGFLASYFWIAFTAIYFLMRRQVDATEMDEVYLEEEQDDDAHGLPPLKTDEAGVPTVDDMEDREAHREDV
;
A
#
# COMPACT_ATOMS: atom_id res chain seq x y z
N MET A 1 -35.14 50.55 14.79
CA MET A 1 -34.70 49.94 13.52
C MET A 1 -33.58 48.99 13.89
N LEU A 2 -33.83 47.69 13.77
CA LEU A 2 -32.82 46.66 14.00
C LEU A 2 -31.88 46.71 12.79
N ASP A 3 -30.60 47.02 13.01
CA ASP A 3 -29.58 46.90 11.97
C ASP A 3 -29.55 45.45 11.47
N GLN A 4 -30.12 45.25 10.29
CA GLN A 4 -29.85 44.08 9.45
C GLN A 4 -28.39 44.22 8.99
N ASN A 5 -27.47 43.75 9.81
CA ASN A 5 -26.16 43.34 9.32
C ASN A 5 -26.42 42.14 8.40
N ASP A 6 -26.58 42.42 7.10
CA ASP A 6 -26.37 41.45 6.04
C ASP A 6 -24.91 40.99 6.13
N GLY A 7 -24.68 40.02 7.01
CA GLY A 7 -23.37 39.45 7.29
C GLY A 7 -22.82 38.78 6.04
N THR A 8 -22.12 39.54 5.21
CA THR A 8 -21.43 39.03 4.03
C THR A 8 -20.41 37.99 4.48
N LEU A 9 -20.68 36.73 4.16
CA LEU A 9 -19.84 35.60 4.49
C LEU A 9 -18.52 35.70 3.70
N ARG A 10 -17.44 36.11 4.37
CA ARG A 10 -16.16 36.46 3.72
C ARG A 10 -15.38 35.25 3.20
N SER A 11 -15.50 34.11 3.86
CA SER A 11 -14.84 32.86 3.47
C SER A 11 -15.50 31.67 4.17
N VAL A 12 -15.71 30.56 3.44
CA VAL A 12 -16.14 29.29 4.01
C VAL A 12 -14.91 28.41 4.20
N ALA A 13 -14.64 27.99 5.44
CA ALA A 13 -13.63 26.98 5.74
C ALA A 13 -14.17 25.59 5.38
N TRP A 14 -14.13 25.24 4.09
CA TRP A 14 -14.73 23.99 3.58
C TRP A 14 -14.17 22.72 4.24
N LEU A 15 -12.90 22.72 4.65
CA LEU A 15 -12.27 21.59 5.34
C LEU A 15 -12.75 21.43 6.79
N GLU A 16 -13.20 22.50 7.44
CA GLU A 16 -13.79 22.41 8.78
C GLU A 16 -15.21 21.83 8.71
N LEU A 17 -15.98 22.25 7.69
CA LEU A 17 -17.35 21.79 7.45
C LEU A 17 -17.43 20.38 6.87
N PHE A 18 -16.55 20.06 5.92
CA PHE A 18 -16.48 18.79 5.22
C PHE A 18 -15.05 18.23 5.26
N PRO A 19 -14.65 17.61 6.39
CA PRO A 19 -13.27 17.14 6.57
C PRO A 19 -12.82 16.13 5.52
N TRP A 20 -13.76 15.35 4.97
CA TRP A 20 -13.52 14.38 3.91
C TRP A 20 -12.96 15.00 2.61
N LEU A 21 -13.11 16.33 2.41
CA LEU A 21 -12.44 17.05 1.32
C LEU A 21 -10.90 16.99 1.43
N GLY A 22 -10.35 16.66 2.61
CA GLY A 22 -8.94 16.38 2.80
C GLY A 22 -8.41 15.25 1.90
N ILE A 23 -9.26 14.28 1.53
CA ILE A 23 -8.89 13.14 0.66
C ILE A 23 -8.45 13.62 -0.74
N PHE A 24 -8.94 14.78 -1.22
CA PHE A 24 -8.50 15.34 -2.51
C PHE A 24 -7.00 15.68 -2.52
N ARG A 25 -6.40 15.96 -1.35
CA ARG A 25 -4.97 16.23 -1.22
C ARG A 25 -4.12 14.96 -1.47
N CYS A 26 -4.69 13.76 -1.29
CA CYS A 26 -4.01 12.48 -1.45
C CYS A 26 -3.47 12.29 -2.86
N PHE A 27 -4.24 12.68 -3.89
CA PHE A 27 -3.80 12.52 -5.29
C PHE A 27 -2.48 13.25 -5.58
N ARG A 28 -2.41 14.53 -5.21
CA ARG A 28 -1.22 15.37 -5.44
C ARG A 28 0.01 14.83 -4.70
N LEU A 29 -0.19 14.26 -3.51
CA LEU A 29 0.89 13.66 -2.75
C LEU A 29 1.36 12.34 -3.39
N ALA A 30 0.42 11.51 -3.85
CA ALA A 30 0.69 10.20 -4.45
C ALA A 30 1.46 10.28 -5.77
N ILE A 31 1.20 11.29 -6.61
CA ILE A 31 1.95 11.50 -7.87
C ILE A 31 3.37 12.05 -7.66
N GLY A 32 3.78 12.35 -6.42
CA GLY A 32 5.13 12.79 -6.12
C GLY A 32 6.15 11.72 -6.47
N PHE A 33 7.22 12.08 -7.20
CA PHE A 33 8.24 11.14 -7.68
C PHE A 33 8.75 10.18 -6.59
N ARG A 34 8.98 10.68 -5.37
CA ARG A 34 9.43 9.85 -4.23
C ARG A 34 8.42 8.76 -3.88
N MET A 35 7.13 9.10 -3.87
CA MET A 35 6.04 8.18 -3.52
C MET A 35 5.84 7.14 -4.62
N LEU A 36 5.89 7.57 -5.89
CA LEU A 36 5.83 6.66 -7.04
C LEU A 36 7.00 5.67 -7.02
N LEU A 37 8.22 6.14 -6.75
CA LEU A 37 9.41 5.30 -6.67
C LEU A 37 9.31 4.26 -5.54
N LEU A 38 8.88 4.68 -4.34
CA LEU A 38 8.68 3.77 -3.20
C LEU A 38 7.57 2.75 -3.48
N GLY A 39 6.45 3.19 -4.05
CA GLY A 39 5.34 2.32 -4.43
C GLY A 39 5.77 1.28 -5.47
N ALA A 40 6.47 1.72 -6.52
CA ALA A 40 7.01 0.86 -7.57
C ALA A 40 8.03 -0.16 -7.02
N ALA A 41 8.97 0.28 -6.18
CA ALA A 41 9.95 -0.59 -5.57
C ALA A 41 9.31 -1.63 -4.63
N GLY A 42 8.35 -1.21 -3.80
CA GLY A 42 7.60 -2.10 -2.90
C GLY A 42 6.78 -3.15 -3.66
N MET A 43 6.10 -2.74 -4.73
CA MET A 43 5.39 -3.66 -5.62
C MET A 43 6.34 -4.65 -6.27
N LEU A 44 7.43 -4.18 -6.88
CA LEU A 44 8.41 -5.04 -7.55
C LEU A 44 9.04 -6.05 -6.59
N LEU A 45 9.39 -5.64 -5.38
CA LEU A 45 9.95 -6.52 -4.36
C LEU A 45 8.93 -7.56 -3.86
N THR A 46 7.66 -7.17 -3.77
CA THR A 46 6.56 -8.09 -3.41
C THR A 46 6.44 -9.20 -4.45
N VAL A 47 6.36 -8.86 -5.75
CA VAL A 47 6.30 -9.87 -6.84
C VAL A 47 7.52 -10.74 -6.85
N SER A 48 8.69 -10.12 -6.77
CA SER A 48 9.94 -10.84 -6.96
C SER A 48 10.13 -11.87 -5.86
N GLY A 49 9.73 -11.55 -4.62
CA GLY A 49 9.72 -12.53 -3.54
C GLY A 49 8.67 -13.62 -3.72
N TRP A 50 7.46 -13.31 -4.20
CA TRP A 50 6.45 -14.34 -4.50
C TRP A 50 6.87 -15.26 -5.65
N ALA A 51 7.47 -14.72 -6.70
CA ALA A 51 8.04 -15.49 -7.81
C ALA A 51 9.19 -16.39 -7.33
N LEU A 52 10.09 -15.85 -6.48
CA LEU A 52 11.15 -16.64 -5.86
C LEU A 52 10.60 -17.77 -4.98
N LEU A 53 9.58 -17.49 -4.16
CA LEU A 53 8.91 -18.53 -3.37
C LEU A 53 8.28 -19.57 -4.30
N GLY A 54 7.58 -19.18 -5.36
CA GLY A 54 7.00 -20.15 -6.29
C GLY A 54 8.03 -21.03 -6.96
N PHE A 55 9.19 -20.45 -7.34
CA PHE A 55 10.32 -21.21 -7.85
C PHE A 55 10.83 -22.25 -6.83
N LEU A 56 10.98 -21.86 -5.56
CA LEU A 56 11.39 -22.79 -4.48
C LEU A 56 10.38 -23.91 -4.23
N PHE A 57 9.09 -23.66 -4.49
CA PHE A 57 7.99 -24.61 -4.31
C PHE A 57 7.50 -25.25 -5.63
N SER A 58 8.28 -25.12 -6.72
CA SER A 58 7.94 -25.59 -8.08
C SER A 58 7.67 -27.09 -8.20
N GLY A 59 8.11 -27.89 -7.23
CA GLY A 59 7.76 -29.32 -7.15
C GLY A 59 6.28 -29.60 -6.85
N SER A 60 5.49 -28.59 -6.46
CA SER A 60 4.05 -28.71 -6.25
C SER A 60 3.27 -28.16 -7.46
N PRO A 61 2.46 -28.96 -8.15
CA PRO A 61 1.68 -28.49 -9.31
C PRO A 61 0.66 -27.40 -8.92
N GLU A 62 0.16 -27.42 -7.69
CA GLU A 62 -0.76 -26.40 -7.17
C GLU A 62 -0.10 -25.02 -7.04
N VAL A 63 1.17 -25.00 -6.59
CA VAL A 63 1.93 -23.75 -6.44
C VAL A 63 2.45 -23.29 -7.79
N ALA A 64 2.90 -24.22 -8.64
CA ALA A 64 3.33 -23.94 -10.01
C ALA A 64 2.22 -23.23 -10.80
N GLN A 65 0.97 -23.72 -10.77
CA GLN A 65 -0.15 -23.07 -11.47
C GLN A 65 -0.45 -21.65 -10.92
N GLN A 66 -0.28 -21.44 -9.61
CA GLN A 66 -0.51 -20.13 -8.99
C GLN A 66 0.57 -19.11 -9.36
N VAL A 67 1.79 -19.57 -9.62
CA VAL A 67 2.95 -18.74 -9.92
C VAL A 67 3.31 -18.73 -11.41
N GLU A 68 2.70 -19.59 -12.23
CA GLU A 68 2.83 -19.66 -13.69
C GLU A 68 2.79 -18.28 -14.37
N PRO A 69 1.90 -17.34 -13.97
CA PRO A 69 1.90 -16.03 -14.63
C PRO A 69 3.10 -15.14 -14.20
N TYR A 70 3.80 -15.47 -13.12
CA TYR A 70 5.07 -14.87 -12.70
C TYR A 70 6.31 -15.61 -13.21
N ASP A 71 6.20 -16.76 -13.90
CA ASP A 71 7.35 -17.51 -14.45
C ASP A 71 8.10 -16.71 -15.55
N GLY A 72 7.58 -15.53 -15.93
CA GLY A 72 8.28 -14.50 -16.70
C GLY A 72 9.07 -13.50 -15.82
N CYS A 73 9.31 -12.29 -16.33
CA CYS A 73 9.97 -11.24 -15.56
C CYS A 73 8.95 -10.52 -14.65
N PRO A 74 9.11 -10.51 -13.30
CA PRO A 74 8.23 -9.81 -12.34
C PRO A 74 7.93 -8.34 -12.68
N TRP A 75 8.89 -7.70 -13.35
CA TRP A 75 8.76 -6.34 -13.84
C TRP A 75 7.65 -6.20 -14.90
N LEU A 76 7.62 -7.11 -15.88
CA LEU A 76 6.65 -7.08 -16.98
C LEU A 76 5.22 -7.37 -16.50
N ALA A 77 5.12 -8.18 -15.44
CA ALA A 77 3.85 -8.48 -14.79
C ALA A 77 3.20 -7.19 -14.25
N LEU A 78 3.98 -6.32 -13.61
CA LEU A 78 3.51 -5.05 -13.05
C LEU A 78 3.21 -4.00 -14.12
N THR A 79 4.01 -3.95 -15.17
CA THR A 79 3.83 -2.92 -16.20
C THR A 79 2.64 -3.19 -17.09
N SER A 80 2.16 -4.44 -17.14
CA SER A 80 0.91 -4.80 -17.82
C SER A 80 -0.32 -4.08 -17.26
N LEU A 81 -0.26 -3.56 -16.03
CA LEU A 81 -1.31 -2.73 -15.43
C LEU A 81 -1.51 -1.41 -16.20
N VAL A 82 -0.45 -0.88 -16.80
CA VAL A 82 -0.53 0.34 -17.61
C VAL A 82 -0.90 -0.07 -19.05
N PRO A 83 -2.01 0.46 -19.59
CA PRO A 83 -2.45 0.11 -20.93
C PRO A 83 -1.42 0.57 -21.98
N GLU A 84 -1.31 -0.16 -23.08
CA GLU A 84 -0.42 0.21 -24.19
C GLU A 84 -0.90 1.46 -24.94
N ARG A 85 -2.16 1.87 -24.73
CA ARG A 85 -2.77 3.01 -25.42
C ARG A 85 -3.59 3.83 -24.44
N PRO A 86 -3.56 5.17 -24.56
CA PRO A 86 -4.46 6.01 -23.80
C PRO A 86 -5.89 5.79 -24.29
N LEU A 87 -6.82 5.81 -23.34
CA LEU A 87 -8.25 5.84 -23.53
C LEU A 87 -8.65 7.23 -24.00
N GLY A 88 -9.03 7.29 -25.26
CA GLY A 88 -9.35 8.52 -25.97
C GLY A 88 -9.93 8.21 -27.35
N PRO A 89 -10.18 9.24 -28.19
CA PRO A 89 -10.66 9.04 -29.56
C PRO A 89 -9.71 8.08 -30.27
N SER A 90 -10.28 7.09 -30.98
CA SER A 90 -9.61 5.94 -31.62
C SER A 90 -8.24 6.27 -32.22
N LEU A 91 -7.19 6.24 -31.39
CA LEU A 91 -5.82 6.43 -31.85
C LEU A 91 -5.38 5.15 -32.55
N PRO A 92 -4.82 5.25 -33.76
CA PRO A 92 -4.37 4.07 -34.49
C PRO A 92 -3.29 3.32 -33.67
N PRO A 93 -3.27 1.98 -33.76
CA PRO A 93 -2.21 1.17 -33.18
C PRO A 93 -0.82 1.68 -33.59
N HIS A 94 0.12 1.73 -32.64
CA HIS A 94 1.54 1.92 -32.95
C HIS A 94 2.27 0.58 -33.19
N LEU A 95 1.59 -0.54 -32.97
CA LEU A 95 2.00 -1.89 -33.36
C LEU A 95 0.91 -2.44 -34.29
N PRO A 96 1.24 -3.16 -35.38
CA PRO A 96 0.23 -3.91 -36.13
C PRO A 96 -0.59 -4.77 -35.16
N GLU A 97 -1.90 -4.87 -35.35
CA GLU A 97 -2.70 -5.82 -34.57
C GLU A 97 -2.04 -7.19 -34.69
N ALA A 98 -1.54 -7.71 -33.58
CA ALA A 98 -0.97 -9.04 -33.53
C ALA A 98 -2.08 -10.02 -33.88
N GLY A 99 -2.16 -10.43 -35.16
CA GLY A 99 -2.93 -11.59 -35.55
C GLY A 99 -2.38 -12.78 -34.80
N GLU A 100 -3.16 -13.32 -33.87
CA GLU A 100 -3.06 -14.66 -33.25
C GLU A 100 -1.70 -15.16 -32.70
N SER A 101 -0.62 -14.37 -32.71
CA SER A 101 0.72 -14.85 -32.32
C SER A 101 1.53 -13.87 -31.48
N SER A 102 0.95 -13.41 -30.37
CA SER A 102 1.75 -12.86 -29.26
C SER A 102 1.53 -13.68 -28.00
N GLU A 103 1.98 -14.93 -28.05
CA GLU A 103 2.34 -15.71 -26.85
C GLU A 103 3.54 -15.10 -26.10
N LEU A 104 4.14 -14.02 -26.63
CA LEU A 104 5.34 -13.32 -26.10
C LEU A 104 5.12 -12.49 -24.83
N VAL A 105 4.16 -12.92 -24.00
CA VAL A 105 3.78 -12.53 -22.63
C VAL A 105 2.27 -12.31 -22.66
N ALA A 106 1.53 -13.40 -22.47
CA ALA A 106 0.18 -13.29 -21.96
C ALA A 106 0.26 -12.43 -20.67
N PRO A 107 -0.62 -11.44 -20.46
CA PRO A 107 -0.61 -10.65 -19.24
C PRO A 107 -0.58 -11.62 -18.07
N SER A 108 0.34 -11.42 -17.13
CA SER A 108 0.43 -12.26 -15.95
C SER A 108 -0.91 -12.17 -15.20
N GLN A 109 -1.79 -13.14 -15.42
CA GLN A 109 -3.10 -13.26 -14.78
C GLN A 109 -2.98 -13.41 -13.26
N SER A 110 -1.76 -13.61 -12.73
CA SER A 110 -1.50 -13.67 -11.30
C SER A 110 -1.75 -12.33 -10.61
N TYR A 111 -1.54 -11.21 -11.31
CA TYR A 111 -1.82 -9.87 -10.80
C TYR A 111 -3.29 -9.50 -10.88
N LEU A 112 -3.93 -9.88 -11.98
CA LEU A 112 -5.32 -9.62 -12.29
C LEU A 112 -5.99 -10.95 -12.66
N LEU A 113 -6.27 -11.81 -11.69
CA LEU A 113 -7.03 -13.05 -11.93
C LEU A 113 -8.46 -12.78 -12.41
N ARG A 114 -8.84 -11.52 -12.59
CA ARG A 114 -10.11 -11.14 -13.17
C ARG A 114 -9.93 -10.98 -14.66
N GLU A 115 -10.73 -11.72 -15.43
CA GLU A 115 -10.82 -11.47 -16.86
C GLU A 115 -10.98 -9.96 -17.11
N PRO A 116 -10.19 -9.36 -18.01
CA PRO A 116 -10.23 -7.93 -18.28
C PRO A 116 -11.59 -7.56 -18.88
N GLY A 117 -12.57 -7.32 -18.01
CA GLY A 117 -13.81 -6.65 -18.38
C GLY A 117 -13.55 -5.14 -18.48
N PRO A 118 -14.27 -4.43 -19.37
CA PRO A 118 -14.00 -3.04 -19.73
C PRO A 118 -14.13 -2.02 -18.58
N VAL A 119 -14.57 -2.45 -17.40
CA VAL A 119 -14.81 -1.61 -16.22
C VAL A 119 -13.86 -1.97 -15.06
N TRP A 120 -13.26 -3.16 -15.04
CA TRP A 120 -12.56 -3.66 -13.85
C TRP A 120 -11.19 -3.02 -13.62
N TRP A 121 -10.50 -2.64 -14.70
CA TRP A 121 -9.23 -1.88 -14.66
C TRP A 121 -9.37 -0.48 -14.02
N LEU A 122 -10.60 0.00 -13.81
CA LEU A 122 -10.87 1.25 -13.08
C LEU A 122 -10.78 1.05 -11.57
N ALA A 123 -10.98 -0.17 -11.06
CA ALA A 123 -11.09 -0.45 -9.62
C ALA A 123 -9.73 -0.65 -8.90
N GLU A 124 -8.62 -0.43 -9.59
CA GLU A 124 -7.27 -0.82 -9.15
C GLU A 124 -6.74 -0.13 -7.88
N PRO A 125 -6.90 1.19 -7.65
CA PRO A 125 -6.07 1.89 -6.67
C PRO A 125 -6.41 1.59 -5.21
N ILE A 126 -7.67 1.27 -4.92
CA ILE A 126 -8.09 0.87 -3.57
C ILE A 126 -8.44 -0.61 -3.54
N TYR A 127 -9.43 -1.04 -4.32
CA TYR A 127 -9.89 -2.43 -4.29
C TYR A 127 -8.84 -3.40 -4.85
N GLY A 128 -8.24 -3.10 -6.02
CA GLY A 128 -7.20 -3.96 -6.61
C GLY A 128 -5.97 -4.13 -5.72
N THR A 129 -5.44 -3.01 -5.18
CA THR A 129 -4.30 -3.04 -4.24
C THR A 129 -4.65 -3.79 -2.95
N TRP A 130 -5.86 -3.58 -2.40
CA TRP A 130 -6.33 -4.32 -1.23
C TRP A 130 -6.39 -5.82 -1.49
N GLU A 131 -6.98 -6.21 -2.62
CA GLU A 131 -7.16 -7.59 -3.01
C GLU A 131 -5.80 -8.28 -3.23
N GLN A 132 -4.88 -7.61 -3.92
CA GLN A 132 -3.53 -8.05 -4.20
C GLN A 132 -2.75 -8.37 -2.93
N LEU A 133 -2.65 -7.39 -2.01
CA LEU A 133 -1.87 -7.55 -0.79
C LEU A 133 -2.52 -8.55 0.20
N GLY A 134 -3.86 -8.62 0.20
CA GLY A 134 -4.61 -9.57 1.03
C GLY A 134 -4.75 -10.97 0.43
N ARG A 135 -4.38 -11.20 -0.84
CA ARG A 135 -4.66 -12.46 -1.54
C ARG A 135 -4.04 -13.68 -0.86
N PRO A 136 -2.72 -13.72 -0.55
CA PRO A 136 -2.15 -14.88 0.11
C PRO A 136 -2.83 -15.20 1.45
N ALA A 137 -3.25 -14.18 2.20
CA ALA A 137 -3.93 -14.35 3.48
C ALA A 137 -5.36 -14.89 3.31
N ARG A 138 -6.08 -14.48 2.26
CA ARG A 138 -7.40 -15.01 1.91
C ARG A 138 -7.32 -16.47 1.45
N ASP A 139 -6.32 -16.78 0.61
CA ASP A 139 -6.11 -18.13 0.09
C ASP A 139 -5.75 -19.14 1.20
N LEU A 140 -5.26 -18.69 2.37
CA LEU A 140 -5.05 -19.56 3.55
C LEU A 140 -6.35 -20.17 4.09
N PHE A 141 -7.50 -19.54 3.86
CA PHE A 141 -8.80 -20.00 4.36
C PHE A 141 -9.52 -20.94 3.39
N ASP A 142 -8.90 -21.32 2.28
CA ASP A 142 -9.41 -22.37 1.40
C ASP A 142 -9.35 -23.73 2.13
N ALA A 143 -10.50 -24.40 2.22
CA ALA A 143 -10.66 -25.64 3.00
C ALA A 143 -9.84 -26.82 2.44
N ARG A 144 -9.33 -26.72 1.21
CA ARG A 144 -8.62 -27.80 0.51
C ARG A 144 -7.13 -27.54 0.35
N VAL A 145 -6.55 -26.65 1.16
CA VAL A 145 -5.13 -26.31 1.06
C VAL A 145 -4.25 -27.49 1.47
N SER A 146 -3.37 -27.92 0.56
CA SER A 146 -2.33 -28.91 0.84
C SER A 146 -1.27 -28.34 1.81
N TRP A 147 -0.55 -29.20 2.53
CA TRP A 147 0.50 -28.74 3.47
C TRP A 147 1.57 -27.89 2.78
N THR A 148 1.98 -28.26 1.57
CA THR A 148 2.96 -27.50 0.78
C THR A 148 2.43 -26.12 0.39
N ARG A 149 1.18 -26.05 -0.08
CA ARG A 149 0.52 -24.78 -0.43
C ARG A 149 0.32 -23.90 0.81
N LEU A 150 0.00 -24.48 1.97
CA LEU A 150 -0.11 -23.76 3.24
C LEU A 150 1.21 -23.06 3.60
N VAL A 151 2.33 -23.78 3.58
CA VAL A 151 3.64 -23.22 3.91
C VAL A 151 4.02 -22.12 2.91
N PHE A 152 3.79 -22.33 1.61
CA PHE A 152 4.00 -21.31 0.59
C PHE A 152 3.19 -20.03 0.86
N LEU A 153 1.88 -20.17 1.15
CA LEU A 153 1.01 -19.03 1.42
C LEU A 153 1.41 -18.29 2.70
N LEU A 154 1.79 -19.00 3.77
CA LEU A 154 2.29 -18.38 5.00
C LEU A 154 3.55 -17.55 4.74
N LEU A 155 4.51 -18.09 3.98
CA LEU A 155 5.72 -17.35 3.60
C LEU A 155 5.40 -16.16 2.71
N ALA A 156 4.44 -16.28 1.79
CA ALA A 156 3.99 -15.19 0.93
C ALA A 156 3.31 -14.05 1.73
N VAL A 157 2.50 -14.39 2.74
CA VAL A 157 1.92 -13.42 3.68
C VAL A 157 3.01 -12.72 4.48
N LEU A 158 3.94 -13.47 5.09
CA LEU A 158 5.02 -12.90 5.89
C LEU A 158 5.93 -12.01 5.03
N TRP A 159 6.23 -12.41 3.80
CA TRP A 159 6.99 -11.59 2.85
C TRP A 159 6.27 -10.28 2.52
N ALA A 160 4.98 -10.34 2.19
CA ALA A 160 4.20 -9.15 1.88
C ALA A 160 4.17 -8.17 3.06
N ILE A 161 3.92 -8.68 4.27
CA ILE A 161 3.94 -7.86 5.48
C ILE A 161 5.34 -7.28 5.72
N ALA A 162 6.41 -8.04 5.54
CA ALA A 162 7.79 -7.58 5.71
C ALA A 162 8.15 -6.42 4.76
N VAL A 163 7.79 -6.56 3.48
CA VAL A 163 8.04 -5.53 2.46
C VAL A 163 7.22 -4.28 2.79
N TRP A 164 5.92 -4.42 3.02
CA TRP A 164 5.04 -3.28 3.24
C TRP A 164 5.16 -2.67 4.64
N ALA A 165 5.70 -3.39 5.63
CA ALA A 165 6.10 -2.81 6.90
C ALA A 165 7.13 -1.70 6.71
N TRP A 166 8.05 -1.87 5.76
CA TRP A 166 9.02 -0.83 5.43
C TRP A 166 8.47 0.20 4.43
N PHE A 167 8.05 -0.23 3.23
CA PHE A 167 7.61 0.69 2.17
C PHE A 167 6.30 1.39 2.50
N GLY A 168 5.32 0.65 3.03
CA GLY A 168 4.05 1.20 3.49
C GLY A 168 4.30 2.15 4.65
N GLY A 169 5.10 1.75 5.65
CA GLY A 169 5.46 2.59 6.79
C GLY A 169 6.16 3.91 6.38
N ALA A 170 7.06 3.86 5.40
CA ALA A 170 7.71 5.05 4.85
C ALA A 170 6.69 5.99 4.17
N ILE A 171 5.81 5.45 3.33
CA ILE A 171 4.79 6.24 2.63
C ILE A 171 3.78 6.82 3.61
N THR A 172 3.25 6.02 4.54
CA THR A 172 2.28 6.49 5.54
C THR A 172 2.89 7.50 6.50
N ARG A 173 4.19 7.41 6.81
CA ARG A 173 4.88 8.43 7.61
C ARG A 173 4.97 9.77 6.89
N VAL A 174 5.41 9.76 5.63
CA VAL A 174 5.44 10.98 4.81
C VAL A 174 4.03 11.55 4.65
N ALA A 175 3.02 10.70 4.45
CA ALA A 175 1.64 11.10 4.36
C ALA A 175 1.12 11.73 5.66
N ALA A 176 1.43 11.13 6.81
CA ALA A 176 0.96 11.60 8.10
C ALA A 176 1.44 13.03 8.38
N VAL A 177 2.75 13.25 8.28
CA VAL A 177 3.37 14.56 8.50
C VAL A 177 2.88 15.60 7.49
N ARG A 178 2.72 15.21 6.21
CA ARG A 178 2.25 16.12 5.16
C ARG A 178 0.79 16.51 5.27
N LEU A 179 -0.06 15.62 5.77
CA LEU A 179 -1.50 15.86 5.88
C LEU A 179 -1.86 16.62 7.16
N ALA A 180 -1.11 16.40 8.24
CA ALA A 180 -1.32 17.02 9.55
C ALA A 180 -0.55 18.35 9.69
N ALA A 181 0.78 18.31 9.59
CA ALA A 181 1.65 19.47 9.84
C ALA A 181 2.02 20.27 8.57
N GLU A 182 1.68 19.77 7.38
CA GLU A 182 2.10 20.31 6.07
C GLU A 182 3.65 20.39 5.86
N GLU A 183 4.42 19.71 6.71
CA GLU A 183 5.87 19.71 6.70
C GLU A 183 6.50 18.71 5.72
N ARG A 184 7.76 18.93 5.36
CA ARG A 184 8.50 18.07 4.44
C ARG A 184 9.41 17.12 5.20
N VAL A 185 9.08 15.83 5.19
CA VAL A 185 9.99 14.78 5.68
C VAL A 185 11.18 14.61 4.72
N SER A 186 12.40 14.61 5.27
CA SER A 186 13.63 14.33 4.52
C SER A 186 13.74 12.84 4.15
N TRP A 187 14.63 12.48 3.23
CA TRP A 187 14.87 11.06 2.91
C TRP A 187 15.45 10.29 4.10
N GLY A 188 16.33 10.94 4.89
CA GLY A 188 16.98 10.34 6.04
C GLY A 188 15.98 9.99 7.13
N ASP A 189 15.15 10.96 7.53
CA ASP A 189 14.16 10.78 8.61
C ASP A 189 13.11 9.74 8.23
N MET A 190 12.68 9.75 6.96
CA MET A 190 11.76 8.74 6.44
C MET A 190 12.32 7.32 6.56
N VAL A 191 13.57 7.11 6.12
CA VAL A 191 14.24 5.79 6.18
C VAL A 191 14.50 5.37 7.62
N ARG A 192 14.96 6.31 8.47
CA ARG A 192 15.19 6.10 9.90
C ARG A 192 13.91 5.65 10.60
N TYR A 193 12.83 6.40 10.42
CA TYR A 193 11.53 6.10 11.04
C TYR A 193 10.97 4.75 10.58
N ALA A 194 10.95 4.51 9.26
CA ALA A 194 10.47 3.25 8.69
C ALA A 194 11.28 2.04 9.17
N GLY A 195 12.60 2.19 9.34
CA GLY A 195 13.47 1.16 9.91
C GLY A 195 13.23 0.94 11.40
N ALA A 196 13.16 2.02 12.19
CA ALA A 196 12.98 1.95 13.65
C ALA A 196 11.62 1.34 14.03
N LYS A 197 10.55 1.69 13.31
CA LYS A 197 9.20 1.19 13.54
C LYS A 197 8.85 -0.06 12.72
N TRP A 198 9.79 -0.62 11.94
CA TRP A 198 9.55 -1.83 11.13
C TRP A 198 8.91 -2.98 11.92
N PRO A 199 9.37 -3.33 13.15
CA PRO A 199 8.74 -4.40 13.92
C PRO A 199 7.28 -4.07 14.29
N ALA A 200 6.97 -2.80 14.54
CA ALA A 200 5.63 -2.37 14.89
C ALA A 200 4.66 -2.61 13.73
N TYR A 201 5.05 -2.25 12.51
CA TYR A 201 4.26 -2.51 11.30
C TYR A 201 4.14 -4.01 11.00
N PHE A 202 5.23 -4.76 11.18
CA PHE A 202 5.27 -6.18 10.86
C PHE A 202 4.36 -7.01 11.77
N VAL A 203 4.35 -6.73 13.07
CA VAL A 203 3.64 -7.55 14.05
C VAL A 203 2.15 -7.16 14.20
N ALA A 204 1.78 -5.91 13.94
CA ALA A 204 0.40 -5.41 14.07
C ALA A 204 -0.68 -6.31 13.41
N PRO A 205 -0.58 -6.67 12.12
CA PRO A 205 -1.57 -7.54 11.48
C PRO A 205 -1.48 -9.02 11.91
N LEU A 206 -0.38 -9.44 12.53
CA LEU A 206 -0.18 -10.83 12.98
C LEU A 206 -0.91 -11.12 14.30
N PHE A 207 -1.13 -10.11 15.14
CA PHE A 207 -1.82 -10.28 16.43
C PHE A 207 -3.21 -10.94 16.31
N PRO A 208 -4.13 -10.48 15.43
CA PRO A 208 -5.42 -11.15 15.26
C PRO A 208 -5.28 -12.58 14.72
N LEU A 209 -4.28 -12.84 13.87
CA LEU A 209 -4.02 -14.17 13.33
C LEU A 209 -3.57 -15.15 14.41
N VAL A 210 -2.85 -14.70 15.43
CA VAL A 210 -2.54 -15.53 16.63
C VAL A 210 -3.82 -15.93 17.34
N GLY A 211 -4.77 -14.99 17.53
CA GLY A 211 -6.07 -15.30 18.13
C GLY A 211 -6.87 -16.33 17.32
N VAL A 212 -6.87 -16.19 15.99
CA VAL A 212 -7.50 -17.15 15.07
C VAL A 212 -6.83 -18.52 15.15
N LEU A 213 -5.49 -18.57 15.20
CA LEU A 213 -4.74 -19.82 15.32
C LEU A 213 -5.03 -20.54 16.64
N LEU A 214 -5.08 -19.80 17.75
CA LEU A 214 -5.38 -20.34 19.10
C LEU A 214 -6.79 -20.94 19.19
N LEU A 215 -7.75 -20.46 18.39
CA LEU A 215 -9.08 -21.05 18.29
C LEU A 215 -9.12 -22.22 17.29
N THR A 216 -8.45 -22.07 16.15
CA THR A 216 -8.47 -23.05 15.05
C THR A 216 -7.81 -24.37 15.44
N VAL A 217 -6.65 -24.34 16.12
CA VAL A 217 -5.88 -25.56 16.43
C VAL A 217 -6.66 -26.51 17.35
N PRO A 218 -7.21 -26.08 18.51
CA PRO A 218 -8.03 -26.95 19.36
C PRO A 218 -9.29 -27.44 18.65
N MET A 219 -9.97 -26.57 17.90
CA MET A 219 -11.14 -26.97 17.09
C MET A 219 -10.78 -28.07 16.10
N GLY A 220 -9.65 -27.94 15.40
CA GLY A 220 -9.16 -28.94 14.46
C GLY A 220 -8.83 -30.29 15.13
N ILE A 221 -8.20 -30.26 16.30
CA ILE A 221 -7.89 -31.48 17.08
C ILE A 221 -9.18 -32.20 17.50
N VAL A 222 -10.15 -31.47 18.05
CA VAL A 222 -11.44 -32.03 18.47
C VAL A 222 -12.24 -32.52 17.26
N ALA A 223 -12.16 -31.84 16.12
CA ALA A 223 -12.83 -32.23 14.89
C ALA A 223 -12.35 -33.57 14.31
N ILE A 224 -11.21 -34.13 14.76
CA ILE A 224 -10.79 -35.50 14.40
C ILE A 224 -11.87 -36.52 14.78
N LEU A 225 -12.66 -36.26 15.83
CA LEU A 225 -13.78 -37.11 16.24
C LEU A 225 -14.84 -37.28 15.15
N LEU A 226 -14.97 -36.36 14.19
CA LEU A 226 -15.88 -36.48 13.05
C LEU A 226 -15.57 -37.70 12.16
N ARG A 227 -14.38 -38.31 12.28
CA ARG A 227 -14.00 -39.52 11.54
C ARG A 227 -14.77 -40.77 11.97
N VAL A 228 -15.45 -40.75 13.13
CA VAL A 228 -16.20 -41.91 13.67
C VAL A 228 -17.64 -41.49 13.97
N GLY A 229 -18.62 -42.35 13.68
CA GLY A 229 -20.05 -42.01 13.82
C GLY A 229 -20.46 -41.55 15.21
N ILE A 230 -19.95 -42.17 16.28
CA ILE A 230 -20.22 -41.72 17.67
C ILE A 230 -19.63 -40.33 17.94
N GLY A 231 -18.46 -40.02 17.37
CA GLY A 231 -17.82 -38.73 17.50
C GLY A 231 -18.61 -37.63 16.80
N VAL A 232 -19.24 -37.92 15.65
CA VAL A 232 -20.16 -37.00 14.97
C VAL A 232 -21.35 -36.65 15.88
N PHE A 233 -21.97 -37.64 16.52
CA PHE A 233 -23.09 -37.39 17.42
C PHE A 233 -22.69 -36.53 18.63
N LEU A 234 -21.58 -36.90 19.31
CA LEU A 234 -21.09 -36.16 20.47
C LEU A 234 -20.67 -34.73 20.11
N LEU A 235 -19.97 -34.55 18.98
CA LEU A 235 -19.55 -33.23 18.53
C LEU A 235 -20.75 -32.38 18.09
N GLY A 236 -21.79 -33.01 17.52
CA GLY A 236 -23.06 -32.37 17.21
C GLY A 236 -23.73 -31.75 18.44
N LEU A 237 -23.66 -32.40 19.61
CA LEU A 237 -24.21 -31.88 20.87
C LEU A 237 -23.48 -30.62 21.36
N VAL A 238 -22.19 -30.50 21.08
CA VAL A 238 -21.35 -29.35 21.49
C VAL A 238 -21.03 -28.39 20.34
N TRP A 239 -21.66 -28.56 19.17
CA TRP A 239 -21.35 -27.78 17.95
C TRP A 239 -21.60 -26.28 18.12
N TRP A 240 -22.48 -25.89 19.04
CA TRP A 240 -22.70 -24.49 19.39
C TRP A 240 -21.41 -23.81 19.90
N LEU A 241 -20.49 -24.52 20.57
CA LEU A 241 -19.17 -24.00 20.94
C LEU A 241 -18.29 -23.73 19.72
N PHE A 242 -18.35 -24.60 18.70
CA PHE A 242 -17.65 -24.40 17.42
C PHE A 242 -18.19 -23.17 16.70
N LEU A 243 -19.51 -22.96 16.73
CA LEU A 243 -20.14 -21.77 16.14
C LEU A 243 -19.76 -20.48 16.89
N ILE A 244 -19.67 -20.51 18.23
CA ILE A 244 -19.20 -19.36 19.01
C ILE A 244 -17.74 -19.05 18.68
N ALA A 245 -16.87 -20.05 18.65
CA ALA A 245 -15.46 -19.85 18.27
C ALA A 245 -15.34 -19.34 16.83
N GLY A 246 -16.14 -19.88 15.90
CA GLY A 246 -16.26 -19.41 14.52
C GLY A 246 -16.72 -17.95 14.43
N LEU A 247 -17.69 -17.54 15.26
CA LEU A 247 -18.15 -16.15 15.33
C LEU A 247 -17.04 -15.23 15.85
N VAL A 248 -16.30 -15.63 16.88
CA VAL A 248 -15.16 -14.85 17.40
C VAL A 248 -14.08 -14.71 16.33
N MET A 249 -13.72 -15.80 15.63
CA MET A 249 -12.78 -15.73 14.50
C MET A 249 -13.29 -14.83 13.38
N ALA A 250 -14.58 -14.88 13.04
CA ALA A 250 -15.17 -14.03 12.02
C ALA A 250 -15.09 -12.54 12.40
N LEU A 251 -15.34 -12.18 13.67
CA LEU A 251 -15.18 -10.81 14.15
C LEU A 251 -13.69 -10.38 14.13
N LEU A 252 -12.77 -11.23 14.56
CA LEU A 252 -11.35 -10.91 14.49
C LEU A 252 -10.91 -10.69 13.03
N LEU A 253 -11.30 -11.57 12.12
CA LEU A 253 -10.92 -11.50 10.72
C LEU A 253 -11.62 -10.38 9.96
N LEU A 254 -12.88 -10.05 10.29
CA LEU A 254 -13.60 -8.94 9.66
C LEU A 254 -12.91 -7.60 9.94
N ALA A 255 -12.52 -7.37 11.20
CA ALA A 255 -11.80 -6.15 11.56
C ALA A 255 -10.37 -6.13 11.02
N LEU A 256 -9.67 -7.27 10.93
CA LEU A 256 -8.38 -7.33 10.24
C LEU A 256 -8.56 -7.04 8.74
N LEU A 257 -9.54 -7.70 8.09
CA LEU A 257 -9.83 -7.56 6.67
C LEU A 257 -10.26 -6.16 6.29
N ALA A 258 -10.89 -5.41 7.18
CA ALA A 258 -11.32 -4.02 6.92
C ALA A 258 -10.33 -2.99 7.47
N GLY A 259 -9.52 -3.33 8.47
CA GLY A 259 -8.72 -2.37 9.23
C GLY A 259 -7.22 -2.44 8.99
N TRP A 260 -6.67 -3.50 8.39
CA TRP A 260 -5.21 -3.67 8.32
C TRP A 260 -4.44 -2.44 7.79
N PRO A 261 -4.88 -1.66 6.77
CA PRO A 261 -4.12 -0.49 6.33
C PRO A 261 -4.15 0.67 7.32
N LEU A 262 -5.24 0.78 8.11
CA LEU A 262 -5.31 1.80 9.17
C LEU A 262 -4.25 1.54 10.23
N MET A 263 -3.85 0.30 10.49
CA MET A 263 -2.79 0.00 11.45
C MET A 263 -1.47 0.69 11.08
N TRP A 264 -1.14 0.76 9.79
CA TRP A 264 0.04 1.50 9.32
C TRP A 264 -0.12 2.99 9.53
N ALA A 265 -1.30 3.54 9.20
CA ALA A 265 -1.57 4.94 9.43
C ALA A 265 -1.50 5.32 10.92
N THR A 266 -2.03 4.47 11.81
CA THR A 266 -1.96 4.68 13.28
C THR A 266 -0.52 4.73 13.76
N ILE A 267 0.30 3.75 13.38
CA ILE A 267 1.71 3.72 13.80
C ILE A 267 2.43 4.97 13.29
N SER A 268 2.20 5.37 12.02
CA SER A 268 2.84 6.54 11.41
C SER A 268 2.40 7.89 11.99
N ALA A 269 1.13 8.00 12.38
CA ALA A 269 0.55 9.23 12.89
C ALA A 269 0.81 9.42 14.39
N GLU A 270 0.71 8.33 15.17
CA GLU A 270 0.78 8.39 16.63
C GLU A 270 2.15 7.93 17.19
N GLY A 271 2.98 7.27 16.37
CA GLY A 271 4.25 6.72 16.85
C GLY A 271 4.10 5.57 17.84
N THR A 272 2.96 4.88 17.85
CA THR A 272 2.63 3.87 18.88
C THR A 272 3.19 2.48 18.55
N ASP A 273 2.92 1.51 19.42
CA ASP A 273 3.28 0.10 19.22
C ASP A 273 2.22 -0.66 18.41
N SER A 274 2.50 -1.91 18.07
CA SER A 274 1.60 -2.76 17.28
C SER A 274 0.25 -3.05 17.95
N PHE A 275 0.21 -3.15 19.28
CA PHE A 275 -1.00 -3.54 20.00
C PHE A 275 -1.95 -2.34 20.14
N ASP A 276 -1.42 -1.17 20.45
CA ASP A 276 -2.17 0.08 20.42
C ASP A 276 -2.73 0.34 19.01
N ALA A 277 -1.89 0.21 17.98
CA ALA A 277 -2.30 0.37 16.58
C ALA A 277 -3.45 -0.57 16.17
N LEU A 278 -3.38 -1.84 16.60
CA LEU A 278 -4.45 -2.81 16.42
C LEU A 278 -5.75 -2.37 17.13
N SER A 279 -5.63 -1.99 18.40
CA SER A 279 -6.78 -1.66 19.25
C SER A 279 -7.58 -0.46 18.73
N ARG A 280 -6.90 0.64 18.35
CA ARG A 280 -7.51 1.83 17.76
C ARG A 280 -8.17 1.53 16.42
N THR A 281 -7.47 0.79 15.57
CA THR A 281 -8.00 0.36 14.27
C THR A 281 -9.31 -0.41 14.43
N TYR A 282 -9.36 -1.37 15.36
CA TYR A 282 -10.56 -2.17 15.61
C TYR A 282 -11.70 -1.31 16.16
N ALA A 283 -11.39 -0.38 17.06
CA ALA A 283 -12.36 0.59 17.55
C ALA A 283 -12.96 1.42 16.40
N TYR A 284 -12.14 1.93 15.48
CA TYR A 284 -12.61 2.75 14.36
C TYR A 284 -13.50 1.97 13.41
N VAL A 285 -13.11 0.75 13.04
CA VAL A 285 -13.89 -0.12 12.15
C VAL A 285 -15.26 -0.45 12.76
N TYR A 286 -15.33 -0.75 14.06
CA TYR A 286 -16.57 -1.20 14.69
C TYR A 286 -17.49 -0.08 15.18
N GLN A 287 -16.95 1.05 15.61
CA GLN A 287 -17.77 2.11 16.20
C GLN A 287 -18.49 2.94 15.13
N ARG A 288 -17.85 3.18 13.97
CA ARG A 288 -18.40 4.04 12.90
C ARG A 288 -18.28 3.41 11.51
N PRO A 289 -18.76 2.17 11.28
CA PRO A 289 -18.52 1.44 10.03
C PRO A 289 -19.05 2.16 8.78
N LEU A 290 -20.21 2.84 8.88
CA LEU A 290 -20.79 3.56 7.74
C LEU A 290 -19.96 4.78 7.31
N HIS A 291 -19.34 5.48 8.27
CA HIS A 291 -18.46 6.61 7.95
C HIS A 291 -17.16 6.11 7.33
N TYR A 292 -16.61 5.03 7.87
CA TYR A 292 -15.44 4.37 7.30
C TYR A 292 -15.68 3.93 5.85
N LEU A 293 -16.81 3.26 5.58
CA LEU A 293 -17.20 2.87 4.22
C LEU A 293 -17.42 4.08 3.30
N PHE A 294 -18.00 5.17 3.79
CA PHE A 294 -18.14 6.41 3.04
C PHE A 294 -16.76 6.97 2.63
N TYR A 295 -15.80 7.03 3.55
CA TYR A 295 -14.46 7.52 3.25
C TYR A 295 -13.70 6.62 2.28
N ILE A 296 -13.81 5.30 2.42
CA ILE A 296 -13.30 4.35 1.43
C ILE A 296 -13.95 4.60 0.07
N GLY A 297 -15.27 4.85 0.02
CA GLY A 297 -15.99 5.13 -1.22
C GLY A 297 -15.48 6.40 -1.92
N VAL A 298 -15.29 7.49 -1.17
CA VAL A 298 -14.72 8.74 -1.71
C VAL A 298 -13.28 8.52 -2.18
N ALA A 299 -12.45 7.87 -1.38
CA ALA A 299 -11.07 7.55 -1.74
C ALA A 299 -10.99 6.63 -2.96
N PHE A 300 -11.92 5.68 -3.10
CA PHE A 300 -12.03 4.80 -4.27
C PHE A 300 -12.31 5.62 -5.53
N LEU A 301 -13.34 6.48 -5.52
CA LEU A 301 -13.71 7.29 -6.69
C LEU A 301 -12.57 8.22 -7.13
N LEU A 302 -11.93 8.91 -6.17
CA LEU A 302 -10.78 9.77 -6.46
C LEU A 302 -9.56 8.98 -6.93
N GLY A 303 -9.37 7.78 -6.39
CA GLY A 303 -8.32 6.86 -6.80
C GLY A 303 -8.50 6.46 -8.26
N VAL A 304 -9.72 6.04 -8.64
CA VAL A 304 -10.07 5.70 -10.02
C VAL A 304 -9.75 6.85 -10.97
N LEU A 305 -10.18 8.07 -10.66
CA LEU A 305 -9.89 9.26 -11.46
C LEU A 305 -8.39 9.57 -11.54
N GLY A 306 -7.66 9.38 -10.44
CA GLY A 306 -6.21 9.56 -10.40
C GLY A 306 -5.48 8.53 -11.24
N TRP A 307 -5.86 7.26 -11.15
CA TRP A 307 -5.28 6.16 -11.92
C TRP A 307 -5.57 6.32 -13.41
N LEU A 308 -6.80 6.70 -13.75
CA LEU A 308 -7.17 7.12 -15.09
C LEU A 308 -6.16 8.13 -15.64
N LEU A 309 -5.90 9.20 -14.91
CA LEU A 309 -4.99 10.24 -15.38
C LEU A 309 -3.55 9.71 -15.52
N VAL A 310 -3.04 9.01 -14.51
CA VAL A 310 -1.65 8.52 -14.47
C VAL A 310 -1.39 7.46 -15.55
N ALA A 311 -2.27 6.46 -15.66
CA ALA A 311 -2.16 5.38 -16.63
C ALA A 311 -2.28 5.91 -18.06
N ASN A 312 -3.23 6.82 -18.33
CA ASN A 312 -3.37 7.46 -19.64
C ASN A 312 -2.19 8.35 -19.99
N PHE A 313 -1.65 9.08 -19.02
CA PHE A 313 -0.47 9.92 -19.24
C PHE A 313 0.75 9.06 -19.61
N ALA A 314 1.00 7.97 -18.86
CA ALA A 314 2.08 7.04 -19.17
C ALA A 314 1.89 6.36 -20.54
N ALA A 315 0.68 5.85 -20.82
CA ALA A 315 0.35 5.25 -22.10
C ALA A 315 0.49 6.24 -23.27
N GLY A 316 0.04 7.48 -23.08
CA GLY A 316 0.19 8.57 -24.04
C GLY A 316 1.65 8.93 -24.31
N ALA A 317 2.49 8.99 -23.26
CA ALA A 317 3.92 9.24 -23.40
C ALA A 317 4.62 8.12 -24.19
N VAL A 318 4.31 6.86 -23.91
CA VAL A 318 4.82 5.71 -24.67
C VAL A 318 4.34 5.76 -26.13
N HIS A 319 3.05 6.02 -26.35
CA HIS A 319 2.46 6.10 -27.68
C HIS A 319 3.09 7.21 -28.53
N LEU A 320 3.25 8.42 -27.99
CA LEU A 320 3.87 9.55 -28.68
C LEU A 320 5.36 9.28 -28.97
N THR A 321 6.05 8.60 -28.06
CA THR A 321 7.45 8.18 -28.27
C THR A 321 7.57 7.24 -29.47
N TYR A 322 6.74 6.21 -29.53
CA TYR A 322 6.74 5.30 -30.68
C TYR A 322 6.29 6.01 -31.94
N TRP A 323 5.20 6.77 -31.91
CA TRP A 323 4.73 7.54 -33.06
C TRP A 323 5.83 8.43 -33.66
N ALA A 324 6.59 9.14 -32.81
CA ALA A 324 7.73 9.95 -33.25
C ALA A 324 8.85 9.08 -33.85
N ALA A 325 9.16 7.93 -33.24
CA ALA A 325 10.16 7.00 -33.76
C ALA A 325 9.80 6.44 -35.15
N HIS A 326 8.51 6.22 -35.43
CA HIS A 326 8.03 5.74 -36.73
C HIS A 326 8.36 6.70 -37.87
N TRP A 327 8.37 8.02 -37.63
CA TRP A 327 8.75 9.02 -38.64
C TRP A 327 10.21 8.89 -39.09
N GLY A 328 11.11 8.55 -38.16
CA GLY A 328 12.55 8.47 -38.45
C GLY A 328 13.00 7.10 -38.93
N ALA A 329 12.52 6.04 -38.28
CA ALA A 329 13.03 4.67 -38.50
C ALA A 329 12.13 3.82 -39.42
N GLY A 330 10.87 4.23 -39.64
CA GLY A 330 9.86 3.41 -40.30
C GLY A 330 9.27 2.31 -39.40
N THR A 331 8.04 1.90 -39.71
CA THR A 331 7.23 0.98 -38.88
C THR A 331 7.89 -0.38 -38.66
N GLU A 332 8.41 -1.01 -39.71
CA GLU A 332 9.03 -2.34 -39.63
C GLU A 332 10.26 -2.33 -38.71
N ARG A 333 11.07 -1.28 -38.78
CA ARG A 333 12.27 -1.14 -37.95
C ARG A 333 11.93 -0.96 -36.48
N VAL A 334 10.94 -0.11 -36.17
CA VAL A 334 10.46 0.08 -34.80
C VAL A 334 9.87 -1.21 -34.25
N PHE A 335 9.07 -1.93 -35.03
CA PHE A 335 8.52 -3.22 -34.64
C PHE A 335 9.61 -4.26 -34.35
N SER A 336 10.60 -4.40 -35.23
CA SER A 336 11.72 -5.33 -35.04
C SER A 336 12.53 -5.05 -33.77
N ALA A 337 12.67 -3.78 -33.39
CA ALA A 337 13.36 -3.37 -32.17
C ALA A 337 12.56 -3.66 -30.89
N ILE A 338 11.22 -3.61 -30.95
CA ILE A 338 10.33 -3.85 -29.80
C ILE A 338 10.08 -5.35 -29.60
N ALA A 339 9.80 -6.08 -30.68
CA ALA A 339 9.42 -7.48 -30.65
C ALA A 339 10.58 -8.43 -30.30
N ALA A 340 11.82 -7.92 -30.22
CA ALA A 340 13.04 -8.69 -30.00
C ALA A 340 13.10 -9.96 -30.86
N ASN A 341 12.56 -9.89 -32.08
CA ASN A 341 12.43 -11.06 -32.94
C ASN A 341 13.79 -11.32 -33.60
N GLN A 342 14.30 -12.53 -33.37
CA GLN A 342 15.67 -12.94 -33.65
C GLN A 342 15.97 -12.85 -35.15
N GLY A 343 17.07 -12.16 -35.50
CA GLY A 343 17.78 -12.41 -36.75
C GLY A 343 18.24 -11.20 -37.56
N ASP A 344 17.56 -10.04 -37.48
CA ASP A 344 17.75 -8.97 -38.48
C ASP A 344 18.57 -7.76 -37.96
N LEU A 345 18.78 -7.66 -36.64
CA LEU A 345 19.40 -6.51 -35.97
C LEU A 345 20.83 -6.76 -35.44
N GLY A 346 21.27 -8.02 -35.42
CA GLY A 346 22.51 -8.44 -34.77
C GLY A 346 22.52 -8.24 -33.24
N VAL A 347 23.57 -8.73 -32.57
CA VAL A 347 23.66 -8.74 -31.09
C VAL A 347 23.54 -7.33 -30.48
N VAL A 348 24.15 -6.32 -31.11
CA VAL A 348 24.10 -4.93 -30.63
C VAL A 348 22.69 -4.34 -30.76
N GLY A 349 21.98 -4.66 -31.84
CA GLY A 349 20.61 -4.19 -32.04
C GLY A 349 19.62 -4.88 -31.11
N GLU A 350 19.82 -6.17 -30.81
CA GLU A 350 19.06 -6.91 -29.80
C GLU A 350 19.24 -6.30 -28.40
N ALA A 351 20.49 -6.00 -28.02
CA ALA A 351 20.78 -5.29 -26.77
C ALA A 351 20.12 -3.89 -26.72
N GLY A 352 20.09 -3.19 -27.85
CA GLY A 352 19.36 -1.93 -28.00
C GLY A 352 17.85 -2.08 -27.78
N GLY A 353 17.23 -3.13 -28.32
CA GLY A 353 15.82 -3.45 -28.10
C GLY A 353 15.49 -3.72 -26.63
N VAL A 354 16.36 -4.47 -25.94
CA VAL A 354 16.25 -4.69 -24.48
C VAL A 354 16.33 -3.38 -23.71
N LEU A 355 17.23 -2.47 -24.09
CA LEU A 355 17.36 -1.16 -23.45
C LEU A 355 16.13 -0.27 -23.69
N ILE A 356 15.55 -0.28 -24.90
CA ILE A 356 14.29 0.43 -25.20
C ILE A 356 13.19 -0.10 -24.30
N ARG A 357 13.04 -1.43 -24.21
CA ARG A 357 12.06 -2.08 -23.34
C ARG A 357 12.26 -1.69 -21.88
N PHE A 358 13.50 -1.69 -21.37
CA PHE A 358 13.80 -1.26 -20.01
C PHE A 358 13.26 0.15 -19.70
N TRP A 359 13.47 1.12 -20.60
CA TRP A 359 12.99 2.49 -20.39
C TRP A 359 11.47 2.61 -20.47
N VAL A 360 10.83 1.96 -21.44
CA VAL A 360 9.38 1.97 -21.60
C VAL A 360 8.69 1.32 -20.41
N GLU A 361 9.17 0.14 -20.02
CA GLU A 361 8.63 -0.60 -18.89
C GLU A 361 8.97 0.10 -17.57
N GLY A 362 10.09 0.82 -17.46
CA GLY A 362 10.41 1.64 -16.29
C GLY A 362 9.45 2.81 -16.08
N LEU A 363 9.02 3.47 -17.15
CA LEU A 363 7.98 4.50 -17.08
C LEU A 363 6.65 3.89 -16.63
N LYS A 364 6.25 2.74 -17.20
CA LYS A 364 5.02 2.02 -16.82
C LYS A 364 5.08 1.55 -15.37
N LEU A 365 6.22 1.09 -14.89
CA LEU A 365 6.40 0.65 -13.49
C LEU A 365 6.27 1.83 -12.53
N LEU A 366 6.86 2.98 -12.86
CA LEU A 366 6.71 4.20 -12.06
C LEU A 366 5.24 4.64 -11.98
N ALA A 367 4.52 4.55 -13.10
CA ALA A 367 3.08 4.81 -13.13
C ALA A 367 2.31 3.79 -12.26
N ALA A 368 2.61 2.49 -12.34
CA ALA A 368 2.00 1.47 -11.48
C ALA A 368 2.25 1.73 -9.98
N GLY A 369 3.40 2.33 -9.62
CA GLY A 369 3.70 2.79 -8.26
C GLY A 369 2.68 3.79 -7.69
N PHE A 370 1.87 4.44 -8.54
CA PHE A 370 0.73 5.25 -8.10
C PHE A 370 -0.29 4.45 -7.29
N LEU A 371 -0.54 3.19 -7.66
CA LEU A 371 -1.55 2.35 -7.00
C LEU A 371 -1.24 2.17 -5.51
N ALA A 372 -0.02 1.70 -5.23
CA ALA A 372 0.45 1.52 -3.86
C ALA A 372 0.58 2.85 -3.10
N SER A 373 1.17 3.88 -3.71
CA SER A 373 1.35 5.16 -3.02
C SER A 373 0.02 5.82 -2.67
N TYR A 374 -0.93 5.85 -3.61
CA TYR A 374 -2.27 6.37 -3.37
C TYR A 374 -2.99 5.56 -2.29
N PHE A 375 -2.92 4.24 -2.33
CA PHE A 375 -3.51 3.36 -1.31
C PHE A 375 -3.07 3.76 0.10
N TRP A 376 -1.77 3.78 0.36
CA TRP A 376 -1.24 4.12 1.69
C TRP A 376 -1.57 5.53 2.12
N ILE A 377 -1.42 6.52 1.23
CA ILE A 377 -1.72 7.93 1.52
C ILE A 377 -3.22 8.12 1.81
N ALA A 378 -4.09 7.46 1.06
CA ALA A 378 -5.53 7.51 1.26
C ALA A 378 -5.91 6.92 2.62
N PHE A 379 -5.35 5.77 3.00
CA PHE A 379 -5.60 5.18 4.32
C PHE A 379 -5.05 6.02 5.48
N THR A 380 -3.97 6.78 5.27
CA THR A 380 -3.52 7.80 6.23
C THR A 380 -4.53 8.94 6.38
N ALA A 381 -5.10 9.45 5.29
CA ALA A 381 -6.14 10.46 5.38
C ALA A 381 -7.43 9.92 6.03
N ILE A 382 -7.83 8.69 5.69
CA ILE A 382 -9.00 8.02 6.29
C ILE A 382 -8.78 7.82 7.78
N TYR A 383 -7.57 7.43 8.21
CA TYR A 383 -7.23 7.33 9.63
C TYR A 383 -7.47 8.63 10.38
N PHE A 384 -6.96 9.76 9.87
CA PHE A 384 -7.19 11.06 10.52
C PHE A 384 -8.69 11.40 10.61
N LEU A 385 -9.45 11.14 9.55
CA LEU A 385 -10.90 11.35 9.55
C LEU A 385 -11.63 10.47 10.58
N MET A 386 -11.20 9.22 10.73
CA MET A 386 -11.78 8.28 11.70
C MET A 386 -11.42 8.68 13.13
N ARG A 387 -10.17 9.03 13.43
CA ARG A 387 -9.77 9.45 14.77
C ARG A 387 -10.49 10.74 15.20
N ARG A 388 -10.69 11.70 14.29
CA ARG A 388 -11.46 12.91 14.59
C ARG A 388 -12.91 12.58 14.95
N GLN A 389 -13.50 11.57 14.31
CA GLN A 389 -14.89 11.19 14.58
C GLN A 389 -15.09 10.31 15.81
N VAL A 390 -14.09 9.50 16.15
CA VAL A 390 -14.18 8.52 17.23
C VAL A 390 -13.55 9.06 18.51
N ASP A 391 -12.36 9.66 18.41
CA ASP A 391 -11.55 10.12 19.54
C ASP A 391 -11.65 11.64 19.77
N ALA A 392 -12.28 12.37 18.84
CA ALA A 392 -12.33 13.84 18.85
C ALA A 392 -10.95 14.52 18.82
N THR A 393 -9.93 13.82 18.31
CA THR A 393 -8.58 14.35 18.07
C THR A 393 -8.56 15.27 16.85
N GLU A 394 -7.85 16.38 16.94
CA GLU A 394 -7.69 17.31 15.81
C GLU A 394 -6.88 16.68 14.67
N MET A 395 -6.96 17.25 13.46
CA MET A 395 -6.37 16.63 12.25
C MET A 395 -4.89 17.02 12.01
N ASP A 396 -4.43 18.06 12.69
CA ASP A 396 -3.10 18.65 12.61
C ASP A 396 -2.11 18.05 13.62
N GLU A 397 -2.60 17.28 14.60
CA GLU A 397 -1.75 16.58 15.57
C GLU A 397 -1.05 15.36 14.92
N VAL A 398 0.28 15.33 14.94
CA VAL A 398 1.04 14.17 14.48
C VAL A 398 2.27 14.02 15.35
N TYR A 399 2.62 12.80 15.72
CA TYR A 399 3.84 12.52 16.46
C TYR A 399 5.06 12.96 15.61
N LEU A 400 5.86 13.91 16.11
CA LEU A 400 7.13 14.33 15.51
C LEU A 400 8.28 13.82 16.39
N GLU A 401 9.34 13.26 15.77
CA GLU A 401 10.49 12.77 16.55
C GLU A 401 11.24 13.93 17.23
N GLU A 402 11.22 15.13 16.65
CA GLU A 402 11.90 16.33 17.16
C GLU A 402 11.32 16.82 18.50
N GLU A 403 10.00 16.68 18.72
CA GLU A 403 9.38 17.04 20.02
C GLU A 403 9.91 16.19 21.18
N GLN A 404 10.34 14.94 20.90
CA GLN A 404 10.91 14.06 21.93
C GLN A 404 12.37 14.42 22.27
N ASP A 405 13.13 14.94 21.30
CA ASP A 405 14.48 15.44 21.51
C ASP A 405 14.45 16.81 22.22
N ASP A 406 13.45 17.66 21.94
CA ASP A 406 13.24 18.93 22.65
C ASP A 406 12.80 18.70 24.12
N ASP A 407 11.99 17.67 24.40
CA ASP A 407 11.69 17.25 25.77
C ASP A 407 12.92 16.67 26.50
N ALA A 408 13.88 16.09 25.76
CA ALA A 408 15.15 15.60 26.30
C ALA A 408 16.17 16.73 26.52
N HIS A 409 16.11 17.78 25.71
CA HIS A 409 16.85 19.03 25.88
C HIS A 409 15.99 20.06 26.64
N GLY A 410 15.66 19.73 27.88
CA GLY A 410 14.95 20.66 28.77
C GLY A 410 15.61 22.04 28.74
N LEU A 411 14.81 23.09 28.51
CA LEU A 411 15.27 24.48 28.55
C LEU A 411 16.12 24.69 29.83
N PRO A 412 17.26 25.39 29.76
CA PRO A 412 18.10 25.60 30.93
C PRO A 412 17.25 26.20 32.06
N PRO A 413 17.36 25.69 33.30
CA PRO A 413 16.53 26.16 34.40
C PRO A 413 16.74 27.66 34.60
N LEU A 414 15.65 28.43 34.45
CA LEU A 414 15.68 29.88 34.71
C LEU A 414 15.93 30.10 36.20
N LYS A 415 17.04 30.76 36.54
CA LYS A 415 17.27 31.30 37.89
C LYS A 415 16.96 32.79 37.88
N THR A 416 16.30 33.26 38.93
CA THR A 416 16.16 34.70 39.19
C THR A 416 17.45 35.24 39.79
N ASP A 417 17.97 36.33 39.23
CA ASP A 417 19.06 37.10 39.83
C ASP A 417 18.61 37.81 41.13
N GLU A 418 19.54 38.49 41.82
CA GLU A 418 19.24 39.24 43.06
C GLU A 418 18.20 40.36 42.87
N ALA A 419 17.89 40.74 41.63
CA ALA A 419 16.88 41.72 41.27
C ALA A 419 15.54 41.09 40.83
N GLY A 420 15.43 39.75 40.84
CA GLY A 420 14.21 39.02 40.46
C GLY A 420 13.99 38.89 38.95
N VAL A 421 15.02 39.11 38.13
CA VAL A 421 14.96 38.95 36.68
C VAL A 421 15.34 37.51 36.30
N PRO A 422 14.52 36.80 35.49
CA PRO A 422 14.87 35.47 35.00
C PRO A 422 16.10 35.53 34.09
N THR A 423 17.14 34.77 34.44
CA THR A 423 18.38 34.64 33.66
C THR A 423 18.63 33.16 33.32
N VAL A 424 19.21 32.92 32.14
CA VAL A 424 19.61 31.59 31.65
C VAL A 424 21.00 31.28 32.22
N ASP A 425 21.18 30.11 32.84
CA ASP A 425 22.43 29.71 33.50
C ASP A 425 23.48 29.27 32.46
N ASP A 426 24.11 30.23 31.77
CA ASP A 426 25.12 30.02 30.72
C ASP A 426 26.51 29.55 31.25
N MET A 427 26.59 29.12 32.52
CA MET A 427 27.88 28.97 33.23
C MET A 427 28.57 27.61 33.06
N GLU A 428 27.90 26.55 32.58
CA GLU A 428 28.55 25.23 32.45
C GLU A 428 29.26 24.98 31.10
N ASP A 429 28.90 25.69 30.01
CA ASP A 429 29.48 25.43 28.68
C ASP A 429 30.69 26.30 28.31
N ARG A 430 31.01 27.34 29.09
CA ARG A 430 32.13 28.27 28.77
C ARG A 430 33.48 27.89 29.38
N GLU A 431 33.54 27.01 30.37
CA GLU A 431 34.80 26.60 30.99
C GLU A 431 35.48 25.44 30.27
N ALA A 432 34.73 24.57 29.56
CA ALA A 432 35.32 23.42 28.84
C ALA A 432 36.09 23.81 27.55
N HIS A 433 35.88 25.00 26.99
CA HIS A 433 36.54 25.44 25.75
C HIS A 433 37.71 26.42 25.96
N ARG A 434 38.13 26.70 27.19
CA ARG A 434 39.19 27.67 27.49
C ARG A 434 40.50 27.09 28.00
N GLU A 435 40.61 25.76 28.15
CA GLU A 435 41.86 25.11 28.58
C GLU A 435 42.68 24.44 27.46
N ASP A 436 42.20 24.41 26.21
CA ASP A 436 42.95 23.86 25.06
C ASP A 436 43.41 24.94 24.05
N VAL A 437 44.17 25.94 24.51
CA VAL A 437 45.03 26.80 23.66
C VAL A 437 46.42 26.95 24.26
#